data_AF-A0A1M3KED4-F1
#
_entry.id   AF-A0A1M3KED4-F1
#
_cell.length_a   1.000
_cell.length_b   1.000
_cell.length_c   1.000
_cell.angle_alpha   90.00
_cell.angle_beta   90.00
_cell.angle_gamma   90.00
#
_symmetry.space_group_name_H-M   'P 1'
#
loop_
_entity.id
_entity.type
_entity.pdbx_description
1 polymer ?
#
loop_
_entity_poly.entity_id
_entity_poly.type
_entity_poly.pdbx_seq_one_letter_code
_entity_poly.pdbx_strand_id
1 'polypeptide(L)'
;MFGGILKIARSIVNSVISTITSQVNIIQDAVTSPLKAFVQQVTGGIWKGDGSVRFVNEMTSEVIPQLANIGSFNLNFGGAIHKALDLMDQADKQATSKANELIDIFSKIVNL
;
A
#
# COMPACT_ATOMS: atom_id res chain seq x y z
N MET A 1 25.55 7.42 -12.63
CA MET A 1 25.70 6.95 -11.23
C MET A 1 24.36 7.03 -10.47
N PHE A 2 23.61 8.14 -10.58
CA PHE A 2 22.30 8.33 -9.93
C PHE A 2 21.22 7.29 -10.30
N GLY A 3 21.10 6.89 -11.58
CA GLY A 3 20.12 5.88 -12.01
C GLY A 3 20.32 4.46 -11.45
N GLY A 4 21.49 4.12 -10.91
CA GLY A 4 21.72 2.82 -10.25
C GLY A 4 21.13 2.76 -8.84
N ILE A 5 21.29 3.84 -8.06
CA ILE A 5 20.78 3.96 -6.69
C ILE A 5 19.25 4.05 -6.71
N LEU A 6 18.67 4.80 -7.66
CA LEU A 6 17.22 4.89 -7.83
C LEU A 6 16.57 3.54 -8.18
N LYS A 7 17.23 2.71 -8.99
CA LYS A 7 16.73 1.35 -9.28
C LYS A 7 16.70 0.47 -8.03
N ILE A 8 17.71 0.54 -7.18
CA ILE A 8 17.76 -0.20 -5.90
C ILE A 8 16.65 0.30 -4.96
N ALA A 9 16.49 1.62 -4.83
CA ALA A 9 15.43 2.22 -4.03
C ALA A 9 14.03 1.77 -4.50
N ARG A 10 13.79 1.77 -5.82
CA ARG A 10 12.53 1.29 -6.42
C ARG A 10 12.27 -0.19 -6.11
N SER A 11 13.30 -1.03 -6.18
CA SER A 11 13.18 -2.46 -5.85
C SER A 11 12.81 -2.69 -4.39
N ILE A 12 13.44 -1.98 -3.46
CA ILE A 12 13.16 -2.09 -2.02
C ILE A 12 11.73 -1.62 -1.74
N VAL A 13 11.33 -0.49 -2.31
CA VAL A 13 9.99 0.05 -2.11
C VAL A 13 8.92 -0.88 -2.69
N ASN A 14 9.11 -1.41 -3.89
CA ASN A 14 8.18 -2.38 -4.48
C ASN A 14 8.05 -3.63 -3.60
N SER A 15 9.15 -4.08 -2.97
CA SER A 15 9.12 -5.20 -2.02
C SER A 15 8.33 -4.87 -0.75
N VAL A 16 8.48 -3.66 -0.20
CA VAL A 16 7.68 -3.19 0.94
C VAL A 16 6.20 -3.12 0.58
N ILE A 17 5.85 -2.57 -0.58
CA ILE A 17 4.46 -2.49 -1.04
C ILE A 17 3.88 -3.89 -1.23
N SER A 18 4.61 -4.80 -1.87
CA SER A 18 4.20 -6.21 -2.00
C SER A 18 3.95 -6.88 -0.65
N THR A 19 4.79 -6.56 0.34
CA THR A 19 4.65 -7.10 1.71
C THR A 19 3.40 -6.54 2.39
N ILE A 20 3.13 -5.24 2.25
CA ILE A 20 1.93 -4.59 2.77
C ILE A 20 0.68 -5.21 2.13
N THR A 21 0.64 -5.35 0.80
CA THR A 21 -0.49 -5.97 0.09
C THR A 21 -0.70 -7.41 0.54
N SER A 22 0.37 -8.18 0.72
CA SER A 22 0.27 -9.56 1.23
C SER A 22 -0.34 -9.61 2.63
N GLN A 23 0.07 -8.73 3.54
CA GLN A 23 -0.51 -8.67 4.89
C GLN A 23 -1.99 -8.29 4.87
N VAL A 24 -2.40 -7.37 4.00
CA VAL A 24 -3.82 -7.02 3.82
C VAL A 24 -4.63 -8.23 3.38
N ASN A 25 -4.14 -8.98 2.39
CA ASN A 25 -4.83 -10.18 1.91
C ASN A 25 -4.93 -11.24 3.02
N ILE A 26 -3.88 -11.41 3.83
CA ILE A 26 -3.91 -12.33 4.98
C ILE A 26 -5.00 -11.92 5.98
N ILE A 27 -5.11 -10.64 6.34
CA ILE A 27 -6.16 -10.16 7.26
C ILE A 27 -7.56 -10.40 6.67
N GLN A 28 -7.72 -10.21 5.38
CA GLN A 28 -9.00 -10.43 4.70
C GLN A 28 -9.37 -11.92 4.67
N ASP A 29 -8.44 -12.77 4.24
CA ASP A 29 -8.71 -14.19 3.99
C ASP A 29 -8.67 -15.04 5.25
N ALA A 30 -7.70 -14.79 6.15
CA ALA A 30 -7.51 -15.60 7.35
C ALA A 30 -8.40 -15.19 8.53
N VAL A 31 -8.87 -13.94 8.55
CA VAL A 31 -9.63 -13.40 9.69
C VAL A 31 -11.01 -12.91 9.26
N THR A 32 -11.07 -11.95 8.34
CA THR A 32 -12.34 -11.27 8.01
C THR A 32 -13.37 -12.22 7.39
N SER A 33 -12.95 -13.05 6.45
CA SER A 33 -13.82 -14.02 5.77
C SER A 33 -14.39 -15.09 6.72
N PRO A 34 -13.56 -15.80 7.53
CA PRO A 34 -14.07 -16.72 8.55
C PRO A 34 -14.98 -16.05 9.56
N LEU A 35 -14.65 -14.83 10.01
CA LEU A 35 -15.46 -14.11 10.99
C LEU A 35 -16.86 -13.79 10.43
N LYS A 36 -16.95 -13.35 9.17
CA LYS A 36 -18.23 -13.14 8.47
C LYS A 36 -19.03 -14.44 8.35
N ALA A 37 -18.37 -15.55 8.04
CA ALA A 37 -19.02 -16.86 7.96
C ALA A 37 -19.59 -17.29 9.32
N PHE A 38 -18.85 -17.09 10.42
CA PHE A 38 -19.35 -17.35 11.76
C PHE A 38 -20.56 -16.48 12.13
N VAL A 39 -20.51 -15.18 11.83
CA VAL A 39 -21.65 -14.27 12.05
C VAL A 39 -22.90 -14.76 11.29
N GLN A 40 -22.74 -15.22 10.06
CA GLN A 40 -23.85 -15.80 9.28
C GLN A 40 -24.40 -17.08 9.90
N GLN A 41 -23.54 -17.99 10.36
CA GLN A 41 -23.98 -19.22 11.03
C GLN A 41 -24.74 -18.91 12.34
N VAL A 42 -24.25 -17.94 13.13
CA VAL A 42 -24.91 -17.46 14.36
C VAL A 42 -26.27 -16.86 14.05
N THR A 43 -26.35 -16.04 12.99
CA THR A 43 -27.62 -15.46 12.51
C THR A 43 -28.57 -16.55 12.00
N GLY A 44 -28.04 -17.61 11.39
CA GLY A 44 -28.77 -18.81 10.97
C GLY A 44 -29.27 -19.69 12.12
N GLY A 45 -28.95 -19.33 13.37
CA GLY A 45 -29.51 -19.96 14.56
C GLY A 45 -28.71 -21.13 15.11
N ILE A 46 -27.45 -21.33 14.69
CA ILE A 46 -26.53 -22.29 15.35
C ILE A 46 -26.29 -21.92 16.82
N TRP A 47 -26.44 -20.63 17.14
CA TRP A 47 -26.36 -20.09 18.49
C TRP A 47 -27.47 -19.06 18.72
N LYS A 48 -28.25 -19.27 19.78
CA LYS A 48 -29.42 -18.45 20.13
C LYS A 48 -29.28 -17.88 21.55
N GLY A 49 -29.88 -16.72 21.76
CA GLY A 49 -29.91 -16.01 23.05
C GLY A 49 -29.26 -14.63 22.98
N ASP A 50 -29.35 -13.87 24.07
CA ASP A 50 -28.86 -12.47 24.10
C ASP A 50 -27.37 -12.34 23.79
N GLY A 51 -26.57 -13.34 24.16
CA GLY A 51 -25.14 -13.40 23.84
C GLY A 51 -24.88 -13.50 22.33
N SER A 52 -25.72 -14.23 21.60
CA SER A 52 -25.56 -14.39 20.15
C SER A 52 -25.93 -13.11 19.40
N VAL A 53 -26.96 -12.40 19.87
CA VAL A 53 -27.33 -11.07 19.36
C VAL A 53 -26.23 -10.04 19.63
N ARG A 54 -25.69 -10.00 20.85
CA ARG A 54 -24.57 -9.11 21.19
C ARG A 54 -23.34 -9.38 20.33
N PHE A 55 -22.97 -10.65 20.17
CA PHE A 55 -21.87 -11.06 19.30
C PHE A 55 -22.07 -10.58 17.86
N VAL A 56 -23.23 -10.87 17.25
CA VAL A 56 -23.53 -10.43 15.87
C VAL A 56 -23.46 -8.91 15.76
N ASN A 57 -24.00 -8.19 16.74
CA ASN A 57 -23.96 -6.73 16.75
C ASN A 57 -22.53 -6.22 16.81
N GLU A 58 -21.72 -6.66 17.77
CA GLU A 58 -20.33 -6.21 17.95
C GLU A 58 -19.46 -6.56 16.73
N MET A 59 -19.61 -7.77 16.17
CA MET A 59 -18.88 -8.16 14.98
C MET A 59 -19.26 -7.31 13.76
N THR A 60 -20.53 -6.98 13.59
CA THR A 60 -21.02 -6.22 12.43
C THR A 60 -20.82 -4.71 12.56
N SER A 61 -20.94 -4.15 13.77
CA SER A 61 -20.83 -2.71 14.01
C SER A 61 -19.40 -2.25 14.22
N GLU A 62 -18.52 -3.10 14.73
CA GLU A 62 -17.19 -2.69 15.17
C GLU A 62 -16.08 -3.52 14.53
N VAL A 63 -16.05 -4.84 14.79
CA VAL A 63 -14.86 -5.65 14.46
C VAL A 63 -14.64 -5.82 12.97
N ILE A 64 -15.66 -6.24 12.20
CA ILE A 64 -15.54 -6.39 10.73
C ILE A 64 -15.19 -5.05 10.05
N PRO A 65 -15.87 -3.93 10.37
CA PRO A 65 -15.49 -2.62 9.85
C PRO A 65 -14.05 -2.21 10.19
N GLN A 66 -13.59 -2.41 11.43
CA GLN A 66 -12.22 -2.09 11.82
C GLN A 66 -11.18 -2.92 11.04
N LEU A 67 -11.43 -4.21 10.83
CA LEU A 67 -10.58 -5.07 10.00
C LEU A 67 -10.52 -4.57 8.54
N ALA A 68 -11.64 -4.13 7.97
CA ALA A 68 -11.68 -3.54 6.64
C ALA A 68 -10.92 -2.20 6.57
N ASN A 69 -10.98 -1.40 7.63
CA ASN A 69 -10.26 -0.13 7.73
C ASN A 69 -8.74 -0.35 7.79
N ILE A 70 -8.27 -1.38 8.49
CA ILE A 70 -6.84 -1.76 8.49
C ILE A 70 -6.37 -2.11 7.07
N GLY A 71 -7.18 -2.86 6.32
CA GLY A 71 -6.90 -3.14 4.91
C GLY A 71 -6.76 -1.87 4.07
N SER A 72 -7.75 -0.97 4.19
CA SER A 72 -7.78 0.30 3.46
C SER A 72 -6.60 1.22 3.81
N PHE A 73 -6.23 1.33 5.08
CA PHE A 73 -5.10 2.14 5.53
C PHE A 73 -3.79 1.67 4.91
N ASN A 74 -3.55 0.37 4.93
CA ASN A 74 -2.35 -0.25 4.38
C ASN A 74 -2.26 -0.06 2.85
N LEU A 75 -3.36 -0.21 2.12
CA LEU A 75 -3.39 0.03 0.67
C LEU A 75 -3.13 1.51 0.33
N ASN A 76 -3.71 2.44 1.09
CA ASN A 76 -3.47 3.87 0.92
C ASN A 76 -2.00 4.24 1.16
N PHE A 77 -1.37 3.64 2.16
CA PHE A 77 0.05 3.83 2.44
C PHE A 77 0.92 3.34 1.28
N GLY A 78 0.61 2.16 0.72
CA GLY A 78 1.29 1.66 -0.49
C GLY A 78 1.15 2.61 -1.69
N GLY A 79 -0.04 3.17 -1.90
CA GLY A 79 -0.29 4.17 -2.95
C GLY A 79 0.50 5.48 -2.75
N ALA A 80 0.57 5.98 -1.52
CA ALA A 80 1.35 7.17 -1.20
C ALA A 80 2.86 6.96 -1.46
N ILE A 81 3.38 5.78 -1.12
CA ILE A 81 4.77 5.42 -1.39
C ILE A 81 5.03 5.34 -2.90
N HIS A 82 4.15 4.71 -3.68
CA HIS A 82 4.27 4.70 -5.15
C HIS A 82 4.32 6.11 -5.74
N LYS A 83 3.43 7.00 -5.27
CA LYS A 83 3.42 8.40 -5.72
C LYS A 83 4.73 9.13 -5.40
N ALA A 84 5.33 8.86 -4.25
CA ALA A 84 6.62 9.43 -3.87
C ALA A 84 7.75 8.95 -4.80
N LEU A 85 7.75 7.66 -5.19
CA LEU A 85 8.70 7.14 -6.18
C LEU A 85 8.57 7.81 -7.54
N ASP A 86 7.33 7.98 -8.02
CA ASP A 86 7.11 8.61 -9.32
C ASP A 86 7.59 10.08 -9.33
N LEU A 87 7.43 10.79 -8.19
CA LEU A 87 7.97 12.14 -8.03
C LEU A 87 9.51 12.15 -8.05
N MET A 88 10.15 11.18 -7.39
CA MET A 88 11.61 11.05 -7.43
C MET A 88 12.13 10.77 -8.85
N ASP A 89 11.44 9.90 -9.60
CA ASP A 89 11.82 9.59 -10.99
C ASP A 89 11.66 10.82 -11.91
N GLN A 90 10.63 11.64 -11.69
CA GLN A 90 10.47 12.90 -12.41
C GLN A 90 11.57 13.90 -12.08
N ALA A 91 11.93 14.03 -10.80
CA ALA A 91 13.01 14.90 -10.35
C ALA A 91 14.37 14.48 -10.95
N ASP A 92 14.66 13.18 -10.99
CA ASP A 92 15.90 12.65 -11.58
C ASP A 92 15.99 12.93 -13.09
N LYS A 93 14.87 12.75 -13.81
CA LYS A 93 14.80 13.10 -15.25
C LYS A 93 15.05 14.58 -15.48
N GLN A 94 14.45 15.45 -14.67
CA GLN A 94 14.66 16.90 -14.77
C GLN A 94 16.12 17.28 -14.45
N ALA A 95 16.68 16.74 -13.37
CA ALA A 95 18.07 16.98 -12.99
C ALA A 95 19.05 16.52 -14.07
N THR A 96 18.83 15.33 -14.65
CA THR A 96 19.65 14.79 -15.75
C THR A 96 19.54 15.65 -17.00
N SER A 97 18.33 16.09 -17.36
CA SER A 97 18.12 17.00 -18.49
C SER A 97 18.89 18.31 -18.31
N LYS A 98 18.81 18.91 -17.11
CA LYS A 98 19.52 20.17 -16.80
C LYS A 98 21.03 19.98 -16.77
N ALA A 99 21.52 18.87 -16.26
CA ALA A 99 22.94 18.54 -16.30
C ALA A 99 23.46 18.42 -17.74
N ASN A 100 22.70 17.77 -18.63
CA ASN A 100 23.05 17.67 -20.05
C ASN A 100 23.03 19.04 -20.75
N GLU A 101 22.02 19.88 -20.49
CA GLU A 101 21.99 21.27 -20.99
C GLU A 101 23.24 22.06 -20.56
N LEU A 102 23.67 21.92 -19.30
CA LEU A 102 24.88 22.57 -18.79
C LEU A 102 26.15 22.04 -19.50
N ILE A 103 26.27 20.73 -19.67
CA ILE A 103 27.39 20.10 -20.39
C ILE A 103 27.47 20.64 -21.82
N ASP A 104 26.34 20.78 -22.51
CA ASP A 104 26.29 21.33 -23.87
C ASP A 104 26.75 22.80 -23.92
N ILE A 105 26.36 23.61 -22.93
CA ILE A 105 26.81 25.01 -22.82
C ILE A 105 28.32 25.05 -22.58
N PHE A 106 28.84 24.30 -21.61
CA PHE A 106 30.27 24.26 -21.31
C PHE A 106 31.09 23.72 -22.49
N SER A 107 30.59 22.72 -23.20
CA SER A 107 31.25 22.17 -24.39
C SER A 107 31.34 23.19 -25.54
N LYS A 108 30.34 24.07 -25.68
CA LYS A 108 30.39 25.18 -26.65
C LYS A 108 31.37 26.27 -26.26
N ILE A 109 31.58 26.50 -24.96
CA ILE A 109 32.54 27.50 -24.47
C ILE A 109 33.99 27.00 -24.62
N VAL A 110 34.25 25.71 -24.36
CA VAL A 110 35.60 25.13 -24.39
C VAL A 110 36.08 24.79 -25.81
N ASN A 111 35.18 24.59 -26.76
CA ASN A 111 35.50 24.36 -28.18
C ASN A 111 35.50 25.64 -29.04
N LEU A 112 35.61 26.82 -28.40
CA LEU A 112 36.00 28.11 -28.98
C LEU A 112 37.42 28.45 -28.52
#